data_AF-A0A536ECD0-F1
#
_entry.id   AF-A0A536ECD0-F1
#
_cell.length_a   1.000
_cell.length_b   1.000
_cell.length_c   1.000
_cell.angle_alpha   90.00
_cell.angle_beta   90.00
_cell.angle_gamma   90.00
#
_symmetry.space_group_name_H-M   'P 1'
#
loop_
_entity.id
_entity.type
_entity.pdbx_description
1 polymer ?
#
loop_
_entity_poly.entity_id
_entity_poly.type
_entity_poly.pdbx_seq_one_letter_code
_entity_poly.pdbx_strand_id
1 'polypeptide(L)'
;MKANLRRTTPLRFDHGARRLPASGNTALAASALIQTALGIEFILSGLNKFADPHYIQNFDQFVRSNPGTNSGILSGLVKGLVLPNVAIFATLLQFAELTLGIVLLLGAVEVGRRRFSGRVGREHGYEASVALVGALAGLAVAGLALSIAILMGEKLPTIMPGRAFDTAIPVELLIVPLGIAVAWMEAGRFLVLFRHQPAGMIASLRPDVIPVNQRDRAS
;
A
#
# COMPACT_ATOMS: atom_id res chain seq x y z
N MET A 1 -56.35 -8.66 40.33
CA MET A 1 -55.62 -8.84 39.05
C MET A 1 -54.69 -7.63 38.85
N LYS A 2 -53.38 -7.78 39.08
CA LYS A 2 -52.40 -6.69 38.90
C LYS A 2 -51.69 -6.88 37.56
N ALA A 3 -51.80 -5.87 36.69
CA ALA A 3 -51.20 -5.88 35.36
C ALA A 3 -49.68 -5.70 35.43
N ASN A 4 -48.99 -6.50 34.62
CA ASN A 4 -47.55 -6.46 34.36
C ASN A 4 -47.13 -5.15 33.68
N LEU A 5 -46.08 -4.50 34.19
CA LEU A 5 -45.25 -3.57 33.42
C LEU A 5 -43.80 -4.00 33.56
N ARG A 6 -43.36 -4.91 32.68
CA ARG A 6 -41.95 -5.19 32.46
C ARG A 6 -41.35 -3.97 31.74
N ARG A 7 -40.54 -3.18 32.46
CA ARG A 7 -39.62 -2.22 31.83
C ARG A 7 -38.64 -3.01 30.97
N THR A 8 -38.85 -3.02 29.66
CA THR A 8 -37.82 -3.34 28.69
C THR A 8 -36.95 -2.09 28.55
N THR A 9 -35.90 -2.01 29.35
CA THR A 9 -34.81 -1.06 29.11
C THR A 9 -34.25 -1.36 27.72
N PRO A 10 -34.31 -0.44 26.75
CA PRO A 10 -33.61 -0.66 25.49
C PRO A 10 -32.12 -0.71 25.82
N LEU A 11 -31.51 -1.88 25.60
CA LEU A 11 -30.06 -2.02 25.55
C LEU A 11 -29.58 -1.09 24.44
N ARG A 12 -29.13 0.10 24.84
CA ARG A 12 -28.42 1.03 23.97
C ARG A 12 -27.16 0.28 23.57
N PHE A 13 -27.15 -0.28 22.37
CA PHE A 13 -25.92 -0.75 21.74
C PHE A 13 -25.07 0.50 21.51
N ASP A 14 -24.30 0.89 22.52
CA ASP A 14 -23.14 1.74 22.30
C ASP A 14 -22.32 1.03 21.23
N HIS A 15 -22.40 1.54 20.01
CA HIS A 15 -21.43 1.30 18.95
C HIS A 15 -20.15 2.05 19.34
N GLY A 16 -19.69 1.80 20.57
CA GLY A 16 -18.47 2.33 21.14
C GLY A 16 -17.36 1.82 20.27
N ALA A 17 -16.71 2.76 19.58
CA ALA A 17 -15.53 2.55 18.77
C ALA A 17 -14.64 1.54 19.49
N ARG A 18 -14.61 0.31 18.95
CA ARG A 18 -13.85 -0.81 19.50
C ARG A 18 -12.41 -0.34 19.53
N ARG A 19 -11.92 0.10 20.69
CA ARG A 19 -10.59 0.71 20.81
C ARG A 19 -9.58 -0.31 20.30
N LEU A 20 -8.77 0.11 19.32
CA LEU A 20 -7.65 -0.69 18.88
C LEU A 20 -6.75 -0.98 20.09
N PRO A 21 -6.29 -2.22 20.29
CA PRO A 21 -5.31 -2.53 21.33
C PRO A 21 -4.11 -1.58 21.21
N ALA A 22 -3.49 -1.19 22.32
CA ALA A 22 -2.38 -0.25 22.31
C ALA A 22 -1.24 -0.67 21.36
N SER A 23 -0.97 -1.97 21.23
CA SER A 23 -0.01 -2.55 20.27
C SER A 23 -0.42 -2.34 18.81
N GLY A 24 -1.72 -2.37 18.50
CA GLY A 24 -2.25 -2.06 17.18
C GLY A 24 -2.04 -0.59 16.80
N ASN A 25 -2.17 0.34 17.75
CA ASN A 25 -1.93 1.76 17.50
C ASN A 25 -0.46 2.07 17.15
N THR A 26 0.49 1.42 17.82
CA THR A 26 1.93 1.58 17.53
C THR A 26 2.32 0.97 16.19
N ALA A 27 1.78 -0.21 15.85
CA ALA A 27 2.01 -0.83 14.54
C ALA A 27 1.48 0.04 13.39
N LEU A 28 0.29 0.63 13.55
CA LEU A 28 -0.25 1.59 12.58
C LEU A 28 0.62 2.84 12.46
N ALA A 29 1.13 3.37 13.57
CA ALA A 29 2.03 4.53 13.55
C ALA A 29 3.34 4.22 12.80
N ALA A 30 3.96 3.08 13.09
CA ALA A 30 5.17 2.65 12.39
C ALA A 30 4.92 2.44 10.90
N SER A 31 3.82 1.77 10.54
CA SER A 31 3.39 1.59 9.15
C SER A 31 3.23 2.92 8.42
N ALA A 32 2.51 3.87 9.02
CA ALA A 32 2.31 5.20 8.45
C ALA A 32 3.62 5.95 8.25
N LEU A 33 4.56 5.88 9.20
CA LEU A 33 5.87 6.52 9.08
C LEU A 33 6.73 5.91 7.97
N ILE A 34 6.78 4.57 7.87
CA ILE A 34 7.51 3.88 6.80
C ILE A 34 6.91 4.23 5.43
N GLN A 35 5.58 4.17 5.30
CA GLN A 35 4.88 4.55 4.07
C GLN A 35 5.12 6.02 3.72
N THR A 36 5.18 6.92 4.71
CA THR A 36 5.48 8.33 4.47
C THR A 36 6.90 8.50 3.93
N ALA A 37 7.89 7.86 4.56
CA ALA A 37 9.29 7.97 4.15
C ALA A 37 9.50 7.42 2.73
N LEU A 38 9.00 6.21 2.45
CA LEU A 38 9.06 5.61 1.11
C LEU A 38 8.26 6.42 0.10
N GLY A 39 7.08 6.92 0.49
CA GLY A 39 6.23 7.74 -0.36
C GLY A 39 6.90 9.04 -0.80
N ILE A 40 7.56 9.74 0.13
CA ILE A 40 8.33 10.96 -0.17
C ILE A 40 9.49 10.63 -1.10
N GLU A 41 10.28 9.59 -0.78
CA GLU A 41 11.42 9.16 -1.60
C GLU A 41 11.01 8.92 -3.05
N PHE A 42 9.92 8.16 -3.25
CA PHE A 42 9.44 7.80 -4.58
C PHE A 42 8.80 8.98 -5.33
N ILE A 43 8.11 9.89 -4.65
CA ILE A 43 7.62 11.13 -5.28
C ILE A 43 8.79 11.99 -5.73
N LEU A 44 9.76 12.25 -4.86
CA LEU A 44 10.90 13.11 -5.19
C LEU A 44 11.75 12.48 -6.29
N SER A 45 12.00 11.17 -6.23
CA SER A 45 12.69 10.43 -7.28
C SER A 45 11.95 10.52 -8.62
N GLY A 46 10.63 10.31 -8.64
CA GLY A 46 9.81 10.46 -9.83
C GLY A 46 9.81 11.89 -10.39
N LEU A 47 9.61 12.89 -9.54
CA LEU A 47 9.64 14.31 -9.93
C LEU A 47 11.00 14.72 -10.50
N ASN A 48 12.10 14.24 -9.93
CA ASN A 48 13.44 14.48 -10.48
C ASN A 48 13.58 13.93 -11.90
N LYS A 49 12.98 12.76 -12.19
CA LYS A 49 12.97 12.18 -13.54
C LYS A 49 12.11 12.99 -14.52
N PHE A 50 10.98 13.56 -14.06
CA PHE A 50 10.18 14.51 -14.86
C PHE A 50 10.87 15.85 -15.10
N ALA A 51 11.71 16.28 -14.17
CA ALA A 51 12.43 17.54 -14.28
C ALA A 51 13.68 17.45 -15.18
N ASP A 52 14.20 16.25 -15.47
CA ASP A 52 15.40 16.04 -16.27
C ASP A 52 15.06 15.87 -17.77
N PRO A 53 15.42 16.84 -18.65
CA PRO A 53 15.18 16.75 -20.09
C PRO A 53 15.94 15.61 -20.78
N HIS A 54 16.98 15.09 -20.14
CA HIS A 54 17.84 14.04 -20.68
C HIS A 54 17.58 12.68 -20.01
N TYR A 55 16.50 12.56 -19.23
CA TYR A 55 16.25 11.38 -18.39
C TYR A 55 16.33 10.04 -19.16
N ILE A 56 15.75 9.95 -20.36
CA ILE A 56 15.80 8.71 -21.16
C ILE A 56 17.23 8.35 -21.58
N GLN A 57 18.05 9.35 -21.94
CA GLN A 57 19.45 9.14 -22.31
C GLN A 57 20.27 8.73 -21.08
N ASN A 58 20.06 9.40 -19.95
CA ASN A 58 20.68 9.09 -18.67
C ASN A 58 20.30 7.69 -18.20
N PHE A 59 19.05 7.25 -18.41
CA PHE A 59 18.60 5.90 -18.11
C PHE A 59 19.27 4.85 -19.00
N ASP A 60 19.38 5.07 -20.32
CA ASP A 60 20.10 4.16 -21.21
C ASP A 60 21.56 4.01 -20.78
N GLN A 61 22.24 5.13 -20.51
CA GLN A 61 23.60 5.13 -20.02
C GLN A 61 23.71 4.38 -18.68
N PHE A 62 22.83 4.66 -17.72
CA PHE A 62 22.78 3.99 -16.43
C PHE A 62 22.64 2.48 -16.59
N VAL A 63 21.68 2.00 -17.39
CA VAL A 63 21.50 0.56 -17.60
C VAL A 63 22.77 -0.03 -18.22
N ARG A 64 23.32 0.57 -19.28
CA ARG A 64 24.51 0.03 -19.97
C ARG A 64 25.76 0.01 -19.11
N SER A 65 25.96 1.01 -18.25
CA SER A 65 27.16 1.14 -17.43
C SER A 65 27.18 0.20 -16.22
N ASN A 66 26.03 -0.35 -15.85
CA ASN A 66 25.89 -1.15 -14.64
C ASN A 66 26.24 -2.63 -14.87
N PRO A 67 26.88 -3.29 -13.89
CA PRO A 67 27.40 -4.65 -14.03
C PRO A 67 26.29 -5.69 -14.30
N GLY A 68 25.11 -5.51 -13.71
CA GLY A 68 23.96 -6.40 -13.84
C GLY A 68 23.37 -6.47 -15.26
N THR A 69 23.76 -5.55 -16.14
CA THR A 69 23.44 -5.63 -17.58
C THR A 69 24.27 -6.70 -18.27
N ASN A 70 25.54 -6.84 -17.87
CA ASN A 70 26.48 -7.73 -18.54
C ASN A 70 26.48 -9.14 -17.96
N SER A 71 26.26 -9.28 -16.66
CA SER A 71 26.24 -10.54 -15.93
C SER A 71 25.15 -10.55 -14.85
N GLY A 72 24.84 -11.73 -14.32
CA GLY A 72 23.84 -11.89 -13.25
C GLY A 72 22.45 -12.28 -13.75
N ILE A 73 21.53 -12.47 -12.79
CA ILE A 73 20.23 -13.13 -13.00
C ILE A 73 19.31 -12.33 -13.93
N LEU A 74 19.41 -11.00 -13.92
CA LEU A 74 18.57 -10.13 -14.76
C LEU A 74 19.20 -9.77 -16.11
N SER A 75 20.47 -10.11 -16.34
CA SER A 75 21.23 -9.66 -17.53
C SER A 75 20.55 -10.03 -18.87
N GLY A 76 20.03 -11.25 -18.97
CA GLY A 76 19.30 -11.71 -20.16
C GLY A 76 18.03 -10.89 -20.43
N LEU A 77 17.27 -10.58 -19.37
CA LEU A 77 16.07 -9.74 -19.45
C LEU A 77 16.44 -8.31 -19.82
N VAL A 78 17.49 -7.76 -19.21
CA VAL A 78 17.94 -6.39 -19.49
C VAL A 78 18.39 -6.25 -20.95
N LYS A 79 19.23 -7.16 -21.44
CA LYS A 79 19.72 -7.14 -22.82
C LYS A 79 18.63 -7.46 -23.85
N GLY A 80 17.73 -8.40 -23.53
CA GLY A 80 16.70 -8.86 -24.46
C GLY A 80 15.45 -7.99 -24.51
N LEU A 81 15.13 -7.27 -23.43
CA LEU A 81 13.87 -6.55 -23.29
C LEU A 81 14.05 -5.07 -22.94
N VAL A 82 14.87 -4.75 -21.94
CA VAL A 82 15.02 -3.36 -21.45
C VAL A 82 15.80 -2.50 -22.44
N LEU A 83 17.01 -2.93 -22.84
CA LEU A 83 17.88 -2.16 -23.74
C LEU A 83 17.28 -1.89 -25.13
N PRO A 84 16.53 -2.82 -25.75
CA PRO A 84 15.86 -2.53 -27.01
C PRO A 84 14.68 -1.55 -26.86
N ASN A 85 14.11 -1.43 -25.66
CA ASN A 85 12.90 -0.66 -25.38
C ASN A 85 13.12 0.41 -24.30
N VAL A 86 14.32 1.01 -24.25
CA VAL A 86 14.74 1.90 -23.15
C VAL A 86 13.76 3.04 -22.90
N ALA A 87 13.29 3.71 -23.95
CA ALA A 87 12.33 4.80 -23.80
C ALA A 87 11.04 4.35 -23.08
N ILE A 88 10.56 3.13 -23.36
CA ILE A 88 9.38 2.57 -22.71
C ILE A 88 9.68 2.30 -21.24
N PHE A 89 10.77 1.61 -20.91
CA PHE A 89 11.10 1.27 -19.53
C PHE A 89 11.46 2.50 -18.68
N ALA A 90 12.17 3.48 -19.24
CA ALA A 90 12.44 4.75 -18.58
C ALA A 90 11.12 5.45 -18.24
N THR A 91 10.22 5.59 -19.22
CA THR A 91 8.91 6.22 -19.02
C THR A 91 8.09 5.46 -17.97
N LEU A 92 8.04 4.12 -18.07
CA LEU A 92 7.34 3.28 -17.09
C LEU A 92 7.90 3.46 -15.69
N LEU A 93 9.22 3.48 -15.53
CA LEU A 93 9.86 3.67 -14.22
C LEU A 93 9.52 5.05 -13.64
N GLN A 94 9.60 6.10 -14.46
CA GLN A 94 9.25 7.46 -14.09
C GLN A 94 7.80 7.58 -13.58
N PHE A 95 6.83 7.02 -14.31
CA PHE A 95 5.43 7.01 -13.87
C PHE A 95 5.20 6.08 -12.68
N ALA A 96 5.85 4.92 -12.65
CA ALA A 96 5.73 3.95 -11.56
C ALA A 96 6.19 4.58 -10.25
N GLU A 97 7.35 5.22 -10.22
CA GLU A 97 7.85 5.84 -8.99
C GLU A 97 6.92 6.92 -8.46
N LEU A 98 6.49 7.84 -9.32
CA LEU A 98 5.57 8.91 -8.90
C LEU A 98 4.24 8.34 -8.39
N THR A 99 3.67 7.36 -9.10
CA THR A 99 2.39 6.74 -8.74
C THR A 99 2.50 5.97 -7.43
N LEU A 100 3.55 5.16 -7.26
CA LEU A 100 3.81 4.42 -6.04
C LEU A 100 4.00 5.37 -4.86
N GLY A 101 4.73 6.46 -5.05
CA GLY A 101 4.92 7.49 -4.04
C GLY A 101 3.59 8.10 -3.57
N ILE A 102 2.72 8.48 -4.50
CA ILE A 102 1.36 8.99 -4.19
C ILE A 102 0.54 7.95 -3.43
N VAL A 103 0.51 6.70 -3.91
CA VAL A 103 -0.25 5.62 -3.26
C VAL A 103 0.21 5.40 -1.83
N LEU A 104 1.52 5.39 -1.59
CA LEU A 104 2.08 5.22 -0.25
C LEU A 104 1.75 6.39 0.68
N LEU A 105 1.78 7.63 0.19
CA LEU A 105 1.36 8.78 1.01
C LEU A 105 -0.13 8.74 1.35
N LEU A 106 -0.98 8.36 0.40
CA LEU A 106 -2.41 8.17 0.67
C LEU A 106 -2.64 7.03 1.68
N GLY A 107 -1.92 5.93 1.54
CA GLY A 107 -1.91 4.83 2.50
C GLY A 107 -1.45 5.28 3.90
N ALA A 108 -0.38 6.08 3.98
CA ALA A 108 0.14 6.61 5.23
C ALA A 108 -0.87 7.51 5.95
N VAL A 109 -1.53 8.42 5.22
CA VAL A 109 -2.59 9.28 5.75
C VAL A 109 -3.74 8.44 6.28
N GLU A 110 -4.15 7.42 5.52
CA GLU A 110 -5.26 6.55 5.87
C GLU A 110 -5.00 5.71 7.12
N VAL A 111 -3.80 5.14 7.22
CA VAL A 111 -3.35 4.39 8.39
C VAL A 111 -3.19 5.32 9.59
N GLY A 112 -2.56 6.48 9.39
CA GLY A 112 -2.33 7.48 10.45
C GLY A 112 -3.64 8.03 11.01
N ARG A 113 -4.63 8.26 10.15
CA ARG A 113 -5.99 8.67 10.50
C ARG A 113 -6.65 7.73 11.51
N ARG A 114 -6.47 6.41 11.36
CA ARG A 114 -7.06 5.39 12.26
C ARG A 114 -6.55 5.46 13.70
N ARG A 115 -5.48 6.22 13.96
CA ARG A 115 -4.96 6.45 15.32
C ARG A 115 -5.81 7.42 16.15
N PHE A 116 -6.57 8.29 15.48
CA PHE A 116 -7.37 9.31 16.16
C PHE A 116 -8.73 8.73 16.58
N SER A 117 -9.27 9.20 17.70
CA SER A 117 -10.62 8.84 18.14
C SER A 117 -11.68 9.70 17.43
N GLY A 118 -12.95 9.29 17.50
CA GLY A 118 -14.08 10.07 16.99
C GLY A 118 -14.26 9.97 15.47
N ARG A 119 -14.78 11.04 14.86
CA ARG A 119 -15.20 11.04 13.44
C ARG A 119 -14.03 10.82 12.48
N VAL A 120 -12.83 11.25 12.84
CA VAL A 120 -11.62 11.16 12.00
C VAL A 120 -11.14 9.71 11.84
N GLY A 121 -11.07 8.94 12.93
CA GLY A 121 -10.63 7.54 12.90
C GLY A 121 -11.73 6.52 12.59
N ARG A 122 -12.93 6.97 12.21
CA ARG A 122 -14.06 6.08 11.89
C ARG A 122 -13.75 5.24 10.65
N GLU A 123 -14.23 4.00 10.65
CA GLU A 123 -14.13 3.12 9.49
C GLU A 123 -14.92 3.62 8.28
N HIS A 124 -14.31 3.53 7.10
CA HIS A 124 -14.94 3.78 5.81
C HIS A 124 -15.03 2.49 4.96
N GLY A 125 -15.93 2.45 3.98
CA GLY A 125 -16.10 1.25 3.12
C GLY A 125 -14.95 1.02 2.14
N TYR A 126 -14.25 2.10 1.72
CA TYR A 126 -13.17 2.03 0.73
C TYR A 126 -11.83 1.53 1.31
N GLU A 127 -11.74 1.37 2.63
CA GLU A 127 -10.46 1.13 3.30
C GLU A 127 -9.80 -0.18 2.93
N ALA A 128 -10.60 -1.22 2.66
CA ALA A 128 -10.10 -2.51 2.21
C ALA A 128 -9.40 -2.36 0.86
N SER A 129 -10.00 -1.64 -0.09
CA SER A 129 -9.40 -1.37 -1.40
C SER A 129 -8.10 -0.56 -1.26
N VAL A 130 -8.08 0.47 -0.40
CA VAL A 130 -6.85 1.25 -0.13
C VAL A 130 -5.77 0.35 0.49
N ALA A 131 -6.13 -0.55 1.39
CA ALA A 131 -5.19 -1.52 1.98
C ALA A 131 -4.60 -2.46 0.94
N LEU A 132 -5.43 -2.99 0.04
CA LEU A 132 -4.95 -3.86 -1.03
C LEU A 132 -4.00 -3.12 -1.97
N VAL A 133 -4.36 -1.91 -2.38
CA VAL A 133 -3.54 -1.08 -3.26
C VAL A 133 -2.22 -0.68 -2.57
N GLY A 134 -2.27 -0.31 -1.29
CA GLY A 134 -1.07 -0.05 -0.49
C GLY A 134 -0.17 -1.26 -0.35
N ALA A 135 -0.74 -2.46 -0.18
CA ALA A 135 0.01 -3.70 -0.10
C ALA A 135 0.76 -4.01 -1.41
N LEU A 136 0.06 -3.86 -2.54
CA LEU A 136 0.65 -4.02 -3.87
C LEU A 136 1.73 -2.96 -4.14
N ALA A 137 1.52 -1.71 -3.71
CA ALA A 137 2.53 -0.66 -3.83
C ALA A 137 3.79 -0.98 -3.02
N GLY A 138 3.65 -1.47 -1.79
CA GLY A 138 4.79 -1.92 -0.98
C GLY A 138 5.61 -3.03 -1.66
N LEU A 139 4.93 -4.01 -2.27
CA LEU A 139 5.61 -5.07 -3.04
C LEU A 139 6.28 -4.53 -4.30
N ALA A 140 5.62 -3.62 -5.02
CA ALA A 140 6.18 -3.00 -6.22
C ALA A 140 7.42 -2.17 -5.89
N VAL A 141 7.40 -1.38 -4.81
CA VAL A 141 8.56 -0.64 -4.31
C VAL A 141 9.70 -1.58 -3.96
N ALA A 142 9.43 -2.66 -3.22
CA ALA A 142 10.45 -3.65 -2.88
C ALA A 142 11.04 -4.33 -4.14
N GLY A 143 10.19 -4.69 -5.10
CA GLY A 143 10.60 -5.32 -6.36
C GLY A 143 11.45 -4.39 -7.23
N LEU A 144 11.05 -3.12 -7.36
CA LEU A 144 11.81 -2.11 -8.10
C LEU A 144 13.17 -1.89 -7.45
N ALA A 145 13.21 -1.62 -6.14
CA ALA A 145 14.45 -1.41 -5.41
C ALA A 145 15.40 -2.62 -5.51
N LEU A 146 14.87 -3.84 -5.36
CA LEU A 146 15.66 -5.06 -5.53
C LEU A 146 16.19 -5.21 -6.97
N SER A 147 15.38 -4.91 -7.97
CA SER A 147 15.80 -4.99 -9.38
C SER A 147 16.93 -4.00 -9.70
N ILE A 148 16.87 -2.80 -9.12
CA ILE A 148 17.90 -1.77 -9.26
C ILE A 148 19.17 -2.19 -8.52
N ALA A 149 19.06 -2.70 -7.28
CA ALA A 149 20.20 -3.21 -6.52
C ALA A 149 20.93 -4.34 -7.27
N ILE A 150 20.19 -5.28 -7.85
CA ILE A 150 20.75 -6.36 -8.68
C ILE A 150 21.40 -5.80 -9.95
N LEU A 151 20.76 -4.83 -10.61
CA LEU A 151 21.30 -4.18 -11.79
C LEU A 151 22.63 -3.48 -11.48
N MET A 152 22.69 -2.73 -10.37
CA MET A 152 23.89 -2.05 -9.89
C MET A 152 24.97 -3.01 -9.38
N GLY A 153 24.67 -4.30 -9.25
CA GLY A 153 25.60 -5.30 -8.73
C GLY A 153 25.91 -5.09 -7.25
N GLU A 154 24.94 -4.56 -6.52
CA GLU A 154 25.08 -4.34 -5.09
C GLU A 154 25.29 -5.66 -4.35
N LYS A 155 26.12 -5.59 -3.31
CA LYS A 155 26.45 -6.74 -2.48
C LYS A 155 25.67 -6.65 -1.18
N LEU A 156 25.37 -7.82 -0.61
CA LEU A 156 24.78 -7.88 0.72
C LEU A 156 25.67 -7.15 1.74
N PRO A 157 25.07 -6.50 2.76
CA PRO A 157 25.82 -5.81 3.79
C PRO A 157 26.87 -6.71 4.44
N THR A 158 28.12 -6.26 4.45
CA THR A 158 29.24 -6.95 5.11
C THR A 158 30.06 -5.95 5.92
N ILE A 159 30.83 -6.44 6.90
CA ILE A 159 31.69 -5.59 7.73
C ILE A 159 32.89 -5.14 6.87
N MET A 160 33.01 -3.84 6.63
CA MET A 160 34.10 -3.25 5.84
C MET A 160 34.81 -2.15 6.64
N PRO A 161 35.91 -2.48 7.37
CA PRO A 161 36.59 -1.54 8.27
C PRO A 161 37.13 -0.25 7.61
N GLY A 162 37.31 -0.24 6.28
CA GLY A 162 37.74 0.93 5.51
C GLY A 162 36.62 1.87 5.04
N ARG A 163 35.35 1.59 5.38
CA ARG A 163 34.17 2.35 4.95
C ARG A 163 33.37 2.92 6.12
N ALA A 164 34.06 3.44 7.13
CA ALA A 164 33.43 3.89 8.39
C ALA A 164 32.45 5.06 8.22
N PHE A 165 32.58 5.83 7.13
CA PHE A 165 31.70 6.96 6.81
C PHE A 165 30.68 6.67 5.69
N ASP A 166 30.70 5.46 5.12
CA ASP A 166 29.71 5.05 4.12
C ASP A 166 28.56 4.29 4.78
N THR A 167 27.41 4.24 4.12
CA THR A 167 26.28 3.43 4.56
C THR A 167 26.62 1.94 4.46
N ALA A 168 26.49 1.20 5.57
CA ALA A 168 26.71 -0.25 5.58
C ALA A 168 25.70 -1.02 4.72
N ILE A 169 24.49 -0.47 4.54
CA ILE A 169 23.42 -1.02 3.72
C ILE A 169 23.15 0.01 2.61
N PRO A 170 23.34 -0.36 1.33
CA PRO A 170 22.89 0.46 0.21
C PRO A 170 21.41 0.79 0.33
N VAL A 171 21.01 1.98 -0.12
CA VAL A 171 19.65 2.48 0.10
C VAL A 171 18.60 1.60 -0.60
N GLU A 172 18.92 1.08 -1.77
CA GLU A 172 18.10 0.16 -2.55
C GLU A 172 17.83 -1.12 -1.76
N LEU A 173 18.87 -1.71 -1.16
CA LEU A 173 18.73 -2.89 -0.30
C LEU A 173 18.00 -2.58 1.02
N LEU A 174 18.08 -1.36 1.55
CA LEU A 174 17.31 -0.94 2.71
C LEU A 174 15.82 -0.77 2.39
N ILE A 175 15.48 -0.31 1.19
CA ILE A 175 14.09 -0.12 0.74
C ILE A 175 13.35 -1.46 0.62
N VAL A 176 14.03 -2.55 0.22
CA VAL A 176 13.41 -3.87 0.05
C VAL A 176 12.65 -4.36 1.30
N PRO A 177 13.27 -4.51 2.47
CA PRO A 177 12.56 -4.95 3.68
C PRO A 177 11.51 -3.94 4.14
N LEU A 178 11.70 -2.64 3.91
CA LEU A 178 10.71 -1.62 4.23
C LEU A 178 9.46 -1.75 3.35
N GLY A 179 9.62 -1.95 2.04
CA GLY A 179 8.51 -2.21 1.12
C GLY A 179 7.77 -3.50 1.46
N ILE A 180 8.50 -4.57 1.81
CA ILE A 180 7.91 -5.83 2.29
C ILE A 180 7.13 -5.63 3.59
N ALA A 181 7.66 -4.84 4.53
CA ALA A 181 6.96 -4.54 5.78
C ALA A 181 5.64 -3.81 5.52
N VAL A 182 5.64 -2.80 4.64
CA VAL A 182 4.41 -2.11 4.20
C VAL A 182 3.44 -3.10 3.59
N ALA A 183 3.90 -3.92 2.64
CA ALA A 183 3.08 -4.93 1.99
C ALA A 183 2.41 -5.87 3.00
N TRP A 184 3.18 -6.36 3.96
CA TRP A 184 2.70 -7.27 5.00
C TRP A 184 1.65 -6.63 5.91
N MET A 185 1.92 -5.41 6.38
CA MET A 185 1.01 -4.69 7.28
C MET A 185 -0.30 -4.31 6.58
N GLU A 186 -0.23 -3.81 5.35
CA GLU A 186 -1.40 -3.46 4.55
C GLU A 186 -2.20 -4.70 4.10
N ALA A 187 -1.55 -5.81 3.77
CA ALA A 187 -2.24 -7.06 3.48
C ALA A 187 -2.99 -7.60 4.71
N GLY A 188 -2.38 -7.54 5.89
CA GLY A 188 -3.04 -7.87 7.15
C GLY A 188 -4.27 -6.99 7.40
N ARG A 189 -4.14 -5.68 7.17
CA ARG A 189 -5.25 -4.72 7.29
C ARG A 189 -6.36 -5.03 6.29
N PHE A 190 -6.02 -5.30 5.03
CA PHE A 190 -6.97 -5.70 3.99
C PHE A 190 -7.78 -6.93 4.41
N LEU A 191 -7.11 -7.99 4.87
CA LEU A 191 -7.78 -9.24 5.27
C LEU A 191 -8.76 -9.03 6.42
N VAL A 192 -8.42 -8.18 7.40
CA VAL A 192 -9.33 -7.86 8.52
C VAL A 192 -10.55 -7.08 8.03
N LEU A 193 -10.34 -6.05 7.22
CA LEU A 193 -11.43 -5.19 6.72
C LEU A 193 -12.34 -5.94 5.74
N PHE A 194 -11.78 -6.77 4.87
CA PHE A 194 -12.52 -7.57 3.91
C PHE A 194 -13.45 -8.58 4.60
N ARG A 195 -12.99 -9.20 5.70
CA ARG A 195 -13.78 -10.14 6.50
C ARG A 195 -14.90 -9.47 7.32
N HIS A 196 -14.85 -8.16 7.51
CA HIS A 196 -15.82 -7.40 8.32
C HIS A 196 -16.82 -6.61 7.48
N GLN A 197 -16.78 -6.70 6.15
CA GLN A 197 -17.84 -6.14 5.31
C GLN A 197 -19.17 -6.88 5.58
N PRO A 198 -20.22 -6.20 6.07
CA PRO A 198 -21.50 -6.84 6.30
C PRO A 198 -22.12 -7.26 4.98
N ALA A 199 -22.71 -8.47 4.94
CA ALA A 199 -23.46 -9.03 3.81
C ALA A 199 -24.66 -8.17 3.33
N GLY A 200 -24.90 -7.00 3.92
CA GLY A 200 -26.00 -6.09 3.60
C GLY A 200 -25.85 -5.35 2.27
N MET A 201 -24.67 -5.34 1.63
CA MET A 201 -24.49 -4.68 0.32
C MET A 201 -24.95 -5.54 -0.86
N ILE A 202 -25.14 -6.85 -0.66
CA ILE A 202 -25.71 -7.76 -1.68
C ILE A 202 -27.25 -7.83 -1.56
N ALA A 203 -27.81 -7.45 -0.40
CA ALA A 203 -29.25 -7.54 -0.14
C ALA A 203 -30.08 -6.42 -0.82
N SER A 204 -29.47 -5.31 -1.25
CA SER A 204 -30.19 -4.20 -1.91
C SER A 204 -30.52 -4.45 -3.39
N LEU A 205 -30.15 -5.61 -3.94
CA LEU A 205 -30.49 -6.04 -5.29
C LEU A 205 -31.65 -7.04 -5.34
N ARG A 206 -32.27 -7.39 -4.21
CA ARG A 206 -33.57 -8.07 -4.26
C ARG A 206 -34.65 -7.03 -4.52
N PRO A 207 -35.37 -7.09 -5.66
CA PRO A 207 -36.60 -6.34 -5.78
C PRO A 207 -37.55 -6.78 -4.66
N ASP A 208 -38.10 -5.83 -3.93
CA ASP A 208 -39.23 -6.08 -3.04
C ASP A 208 -40.35 -6.69 -3.88
N VAL A 209 -40.53 -8.00 -3.76
CA VAL A 209 -41.70 -8.68 -4.29
C VAL A 209 -42.85 -8.27 -3.39
N ILE A 210 -43.55 -7.20 -3.78
CA ILE A 210 -44.83 -6.82 -3.17
C ILE A 210 -45.79 -7.99 -3.42
N PRO A 211 -46.29 -8.69 -2.38
CA PRO A 211 -47.24 -9.76 -2.58
C PRO A 211 -48.55 -9.18 -3.14
N VAL A 212 -48.87 -9.55 -4.38
CA VAL A 212 -50.13 -9.25 -5.08
C VAL A 212 -51.25 -10.11 -4.50
N ASN A 213 -51.62 -9.91 -3.23
CA ASN A 213 -52.84 -10.54 -2.72
C ASN A 213 -53.47 -9.83 -1.51
N GLN A 214 -53.79 -8.55 -1.67
CA GLN A 214 -54.56 -7.81 -0.67
C GLN A 214 -55.60 -6.87 -1.29
N ARG A 215 -56.31 -7.33 -2.33
CA ARG A 215 -57.46 -6.59 -2.91
C ARG A 215 -58.84 -7.19 -2.63
N ASP A 216 -58.96 -8.41 -2.11
CA ASP A 216 -60.27 -9.05 -1.94
C ASP A 216 -60.71 -9.21 -0.48
N ARG A 217 -60.80 -8.10 0.26
CA ARG A 217 -61.63 -8.03 1.49
C ARG A 217 -62.27 -6.66 1.63
N ALA A 218 -63.20 -6.36 0.75
CA ALA A 218 -64.26 -5.39 0.98
C ALA A 218 -65.49 -5.78 0.14
N SER A 219 -66.32 -6.64 0.73
CA SER A 219 -67.73 -6.84 0.36
C SER A 219 -68.46 -7.37 1.58
#